data_AF-A0A1C7NNB8-F1
#
_entry.id   AF-A0A1C7NNB8-F1
#
_cell.length_a   1.000
_cell.length_b   1.000
_cell.length_c   1.000
_cell.angle_alpha   90.00
_cell.angle_beta   90.00
_cell.angle_gamma   90.00
#
_symmetry.space_group_name_H-M   'P 1'
#
loop_
_entity.id
_entity.type
_entity.pdbx_description
1 polymer ?
#
loop_
_entity_poly.entity_id
_entity_poly.type
_entity_poly.pdbx_seq_one_letter_code
_entity_poly.pdbx_strand_id
1 'polypeptide(L)'
;MLFLTSLFTFKMTWASVDTERTGYIKPNQYMTFWRKLNGIFSVRIFSPEFSYKNLVKECSVEPNSMNGSSDPYQHHLDLVALNNKLNALDKHDMHAKRHDLEKIYWESALAESSTRGVSFNQMLLMLAKRKLIVPENALVLEELLENQKKEEAIDTLISIDRVRGLIETIATRKKFLKHLENKRNAQVPAIVIDNAAPSKTPIAFHDSTSYVGDSGRLSNASFFDQYLSSDEEEETKELETDEEDANQTNCGTESNAENIIEDITSYDLWEEMLRTEEDSKKDANK
;
A
#
# COMPACT_ATOMS: atom_id res chain seq x y z
N MET A 1 -15.19 -11.56 -28.08
CA MET A 1 -14.74 -12.89 -27.61
C MET A 1 -14.04 -12.81 -26.24
N LEU A 2 -13.14 -11.84 -26.01
CA LEU A 2 -12.35 -11.70 -24.76
C LEU A 2 -13.16 -11.35 -23.49
N PHE A 3 -14.30 -10.68 -23.62
CA PHE A 3 -15.15 -10.35 -22.46
C PHE A 3 -15.91 -11.58 -21.90
N LEU A 4 -16.44 -12.43 -22.79
CA LEU A 4 -17.17 -13.65 -22.40
C LEU A 4 -16.27 -14.63 -21.64
N THR A 5 -15.02 -14.80 -22.10
CA THR A 5 -14.04 -15.65 -21.40
C THR A 5 -13.68 -15.06 -20.03
N SER A 6 -13.49 -13.75 -19.94
CA SER A 6 -13.17 -13.07 -18.67
C SER A 6 -14.29 -13.19 -17.64
N LEU A 7 -15.55 -13.02 -18.04
CA LEU A 7 -16.71 -13.20 -17.15
C LEU A 7 -16.84 -14.66 -16.68
N PHE A 8 -16.57 -15.62 -17.56
CA PHE A 8 -16.56 -17.04 -17.18
C PHE A 8 -15.46 -17.33 -16.15
N THR A 9 -14.24 -16.82 -16.38
CA THR A 9 -13.13 -16.96 -15.42
C THR A 9 -13.42 -16.28 -14.09
N PHE A 10 -14.06 -15.12 -14.10
CA PHE A 10 -14.52 -14.44 -12.88
C PHE A 10 -15.50 -15.32 -12.10
N LYS A 11 -16.55 -15.86 -12.76
CA LYS A 11 -17.54 -16.74 -12.12
C LYS A 11 -16.90 -18.01 -11.53
N MET A 12 -15.99 -18.64 -12.26
CA MET A 12 -15.27 -19.82 -11.78
C MET A 12 -14.39 -19.51 -10.57
N THR A 13 -13.71 -18.36 -10.61
CA THR A 13 -12.89 -17.90 -9.48
C THR A 13 -13.75 -17.60 -8.26
N TRP A 14 -14.91 -16.96 -8.46
CA TRP A 14 -15.88 -16.67 -7.40
C TRP A 14 -16.37 -17.95 -6.73
N ALA A 15 -16.82 -18.93 -7.52
CA ALA A 15 -17.28 -20.22 -7.02
C ALA A 15 -16.20 -20.99 -6.23
N SER A 16 -14.91 -20.73 -6.50
CA SER A 16 -13.80 -21.32 -5.74
C SER A 16 -13.56 -20.68 -4.37
N VAL A 17 -14.14 -19.51 -4.11
CA VAL A 17 -14.02 -18.77 -2.84
C VAL A 17 -15.32 -18.83 -2.05
N ASP A 18 -16.45 -18.59 -2.71
CA ASP A 18 -17.80 -18.72 -2.13
C ASP A 18 -18.33 -20.15 -2.31
N THR A 19 -17.76 -21.09 -1.55
CA THR A 19 -18.14 -22.51 -1.59
C THR A 19 -19.55 -22.77 -1.06
N GLU A 20 -20.04 -21.90 -0.18
CA GLU A 20 -21.36 -21.98 0.44
C GLU A 20 -22.47 -21.39 -0.43
N ARG A 21 -22.12 -20.82 -1.61
CA ARG A 21 -23.06 -20.14 -2.53
C ARG A 21 -23.87 -19.04 -1.86
N THR A 22 -23.23 -18.31 -0.94
CA THR A 22 -23.85 -17.19 -0.24
C THR A 22 -24.14 -16.03 -1.18
N GLY A 23 -23.38 -15.91 -2.27
CA GLY A 23 -23.39 -14.75 -3.17
C GLY A 23 -22.54 -13.59 -2.66
N TYR A 24 -21.79 -13.77 -1.57
CA TYR A 24 -20.94 -12.75 -0.95
C TYR A 24 -19.52 -13.27 -0.73
N ILE A 25 -18.55 -12.37 -0.71
CA ILE A 25 -17.18 -12.65 -0.25
C ILE A 25 -16.90 -11.75 0.95
N LYS A 26 -16.27 -12.31 1.98
CA LYS A 26 -15.89 -11.59 3.20
C LYS A 26 -14.56 -10.85 3.02
N PRO A 27 -14.27 -9.80 3.83
CA PRO A 27 -13.05 -8.99 3.67
C PRO A 27 -11.74 -9.77 3.76
N ASN A 28 -11.68 -10.74 4.66
CA ASN A 28 -10.53 -11.64 4.81
C ASN A 28 -10.26 -12.52 3.57
N GLN A 29 -11.24 -12.65 2.67
CA GLN A 29 -11.14 -13.43 1.44
C GLN A 29 -10.86 -12.57 0.20
N TYR A 30 -11.00 -11.24 0.25
CA TYR A 30 -10.81 -10.35 -0.90
C TYR A 30 -9.45 -10.55 -1.58
N MET A 31 -8.37 -10.49 -0.80
CA MET A 31 -7.02 -10.64 -1.35
C MET A 31 -6.80 -12.05 -1.94
N THR A 32 -7.43 -13.08 -1.39
CA THR A 32 -7.38 -14.44 -1.95
C THR A 32 -8.14 -14.53 -3.27
N PHE A 33 -9.28 -13.86 -3.37
CA PHE A 33 -10.08 -13.77 -4.58
C PHE A 33 -9.34 -13.00 -5.70
N TRP A 34 -8.90 -11.76 -5.45
CA TRP A 34 -8.20 -10.95 -6.47
C TRP A 34 -6.88 -11.56 -6.94
N ARG A 35 -6.15 -12.25 -6.05
CA ARG A 35 -4.96 -13.02 -6.42
C ARG A 35 -5.26 -14.25 -7.28
N LYS A 36 -6.51 -14.68 -7.45
CA LYS A 36 -6.87 -15.78 -8.37
C LYS A 36 -7.40 -15.26 -9.70
N LEU A 37 -7.84 -14.00 -9.77
CA LEU A 37 -8.32 -13.39 -11.00
C LEU A 37 -7.22 -13.33 -12.08
N ASN A 38 -7.62 -13.56 -13.32
CA ASN A 38 -6.74 -13.62 -14.48
C ASN A 38 -7.38 -12.86 -15.65
N GLY A 39 -6.57 -12.59 -16.68
CA GLY A 39 -7.03 -11.87 -17.86
C GLY A 39 -7.35 -10.41 -17.55
N ILE A 40 -8.42 -9.89 -18.14
CA ILE A 40 -8.75 -8.45 -18.10
C ILE A 40 -9.14 -7.96 -16.70
N PHE A 41 -9.63 -8.87 -15.85
CA PHE A 41 -9.97 -8.57 -14.44
C PHE A 41 -8.80 -8.85 -13.48
N SER A 42 -7.58 -9.03 -13.97
CA SER A 42 -6.42 -9.21 -13.10
C SER A 42 -6.14 -7.93 -12.29
N VAL A 43 -5.97 -8.10 -10.98
CA VAL A 43 -5.64 -7.01 -10.03
C VAL A 43 -4.32 -7.30 -9.30
N ARG A 44 -3.46 -8.14 -9.89
CA ARG A 44 -2.16 -8.48 -9.29
C ARG A 44 -1.14 -7.41 -9.63
N ILE A 45 -0.34 -7.03 -8.64
CA ILE A 45 0.81 -6.13 -8.83
C ILE A 45 1.87 -6.81 -9.71
N PHE A 46 2.22 -8.05 -9.38
CA PHE A 46 3.21 -8.82 -10.11
C PHE A 46 2.54 -9.78 -11.10
N SER A 47 2.97 -9.73 -12.36
CA SER A 47 2.64 -10.76 -13.35
C SER A 47 3.12 -12.13 -12.86
N PRO A 48 2.48 -13.24 -13.27
CA PRO A 48 2.85 -14.57 -12.79
C PRO A 48 4.33 -14.91 -13.02
N GLU A 49 4.94 -14.43 -14.10
CA GLU A 49 6.36 -14.61 -14.43
C GLU A 49 7.32 -14.01 -13.39
N PHE A 50 6.87 -12.95 -12.69
CA PHE A 50 7.59 -12.29 -11.60
C PHE A 50 7.10 -12.73 -10.22
N SER A 51 6.27 -13.78 -10.15
CA SER A 51 5.92 -14.38 -8.86
C SER A 51 7.18 -14.99 -8.24
N TYR A 52 7.36 -14.80 -6.93
CA TYR A 52 8.46 -15.40 -6.15
C TYR A 52 8.72 -16.87 -6.51
N LYS A 53 7.66 -17.69 -6.62
CA LYS A 53 7.79 -19.12 -6.95
C LYS A 53 8.41 -19.36 -8.32
N ASN A 54 8.06 -18.54 -9.30
CA ASN A 54 8.58 -18.65 -10.66
C ASN A 54 9.99 -18.05 -10.77
N LEU A 55 10.26 -16.93 -10.08
CA LEU A 55 11.61 -16.37 -9.98
C LEU A 55 12.58 -17.37 -9.34
N VAL A 56 12.20 -18.00 -8.22
CA VAL A 56 13.04 -19.02 -7.58
C VAL A 56 13.24 -20.21 -8.50
N LYS A 57 12.19 -20.69 -9.17
CA LYS A 57 12.29 -21.83 -10.10
C LYS A 57 13.23 -21.54 -11.27
N GLU A 58 13.15 -20.34 -11.85
CA GLU A 58 13.93 -19.97 -13.04
C GLU A 58 15.36 -19.56 -12.72
N CYS A 59 15.60 -18.97 -11.55
CA CYS A 59 16.92 -18.53 -11.10
C CYS A 59 17.58 -19.50 -10.12
N SER A 60 17.02 -20.70 -9.92
CA SER A 60 17.68 -21.73 -9.10
C SER A 60 18.86 -22.32 -9.85
N VAL A 61 20.00 -22.41 -9.16
CA VAL A 61 21.17 -23.15 -9.62
C VAL A 61 20.99 -24.63 -9.24
N GLU A 62 21.15 -25.53 -10.20
CA GLU A 62 21.23 -26.98 -9.93
C GLU A 62 22.37 -27.25 -8.94
N PRO A 63 22.19 -28.12 -7.92
CA PRO A 63 23.21 -28.42 -6.92
C PRO A 63 24.30 -29.32 -7.49
N ASN A 64 25.00 -28.88 -8.52
CA ASN A 64 26.18 -29.54 -9.05
C ASN A 64 27.36 -28.58 -8.91
N SER A 65 28.23 -28.91 -7.95
CA SER A 65 29.53 -28.27 -7.66
C SER A 65 29.51 -27.03 -6.76
N MET A 66 29.28 -27.20 -5.45
CA MET A 66 30.10 -26.50 -4.44
C MET A 66 30.00 -27.20 -3.08
N ASN A 67 31.17 -27.59 -2.56
CA ASN A 67 31.34 -28.16 -1.22
C ASN A 67 31.01 -27.11 -0.14
N GLY A 68 30.19 -27.49 0.84
CA GLY A 68 30.36 -27.06 2.23
C GLY A 68 29.87 -25.66 2.64
N SER A 69 28.62 -25.30 2.37
CA SER A 69 27.97 -24.22 3.13
C SER A 69 26.59 -24.66 3.59
N SER A 70 26.44 -24.82 4.90
CA SER A 70 25.18 -25.09 5.59
C SER A 70 24.35 -23.79 5.62
N ASP A 71 23.81 -23.38 4.47
CA ASP A 71 22.82 -22.30 4.41
C ASP A 71 21.44 -22.85 4.86
N PRO A 72 20.88 -22.38 5.99
CA PRO A 72 19.58 -22.81 6.48
C PRO A 72 18.41 -22.48 5.53
N TYR A 73 18.62 -21.66 4.49
CA TYR A 73 17.56 -21.22 3.58
C TYR A 73 17.43 -22.04 2.27
N GLN A 74 18.28 -23.06 2.05
CA GLN A 74 18.16 -24.12 1.02
C GLN A 74 17.89 -23.70 -0.45
N HIS A 75 17.91 -22.41 -0.79
CA HIS A 75 17.71 -21.92 -2.16
C HIS A 75 19.01 -21.36 -2.72
N HIS A 76 19.63 -22.09 -3.64
CA HIS A 76 20.82 -21.64 -4.34
C HIS A 76 20.36 -20.80 -5.53
N LEU A 77 20.36 -19.48 -5.39
CA LEU A 77 19.88 -18.55 -6.41
C LEU A 77 21.04 -17.94 -7.20
N ASP A 78 20.94 -17.94 -8.52
CA ASP A 78 21.78 -17.13 -9.38
C ASP A 78 21.32 -15.66 -9.29
N LEU A 79 22.07 -14.88 -8.52
CA LEU A 79 21.81 -13.46 -8.31
C LEU A 79 21.96 -12.65 -9.59
N VAL A 80 22.82 -13.07 -10.53
CA VAL A 80 23.04 -12.36 -11.79
C VAL A 80 21.82 -12.55 -12.69
N ALA A 81 21.37 -13.80 -12.86
CA ALA A 81 20.14 -14.09 -13.61
C ALA A 81 18.92 -13.41 -12.99
N LEU A 82 18.80 -13.45 -11.66
CA LEU A 82 17.70 -12.79 -10.94
C LEU A 82 17.71 -11.27 -11.17
N ASN A 83 18.86 -10.62 -11.01
CA ASN A 83 18.99 -9.18 -11.22
C ASN A 83 18.64 -8.79 -12.66
N ASN A 84 19.13 -9.54 -13.66
CA ASN A 84 18.80 -9.31 -15.06
C ASN A 84 17.29 -9.40 -15.32
N LYS A 85 16.63 -10.41 -14.73
CA LYS A 85 15.18 -10.57 -14.86
C LYS A 85 14.41 -9.46 -14.15
N LEU A 86 14.80 -9.07 -12.93
CA LEU A 86 14.16 -7.98 -12.19
C LEU A 86 14.34 -6.61 -12.87
N ASN A 87 15.48 -6.38 -13.54
CA ASN A 87 15.71 -5.14 -14.29
C ASN A 87 14.84 -5.01 -15.54
N ALA A 88 14.25 -6.11 -16.03
CA ALA A 88 13.29 -6.08 -17.13
C ALA A 88 11.89 -5.63 -16.70
N LEU A 89 11.64 -5.45 -15.39
CA LEU A 89 10.33 -5.10 -14.86
C LEU A 89 10.08 -3.59 -14.99
N ASP A 90 8.97 -3.24 -15.64
CA ASP A 90 8.54 -1.85 -15.73
C ASP A 90 7.96 -1.37 -14.39
N LYS A 91 8.58 -0.33 -13.83
CA LYS A 91 8.15 0.29 -12.57
C LYS A 91 6.81 0.99 -12.75
N HIS A 92 6.58 1.65 -13.88
CA HIS A 92 5.35 2.42 -14.09
C HIS A 92 4.12 1.50 -14.12
N ASP A 93 4.19 0.41 -14.88
CA ASP A 93 3.16 -0.64 -14.88
C ASP A 93 2.92 -1.23 -13.48
N MET A 94 3.97 -1.48 -12.70
CA MET A 94 3.81 -1.94 -11.31
C MET A 94 3.08 -0.93 -10.43
N HIS A 95 3.44 0.35 -10.52
CA HIS A 95 2.80 1.42 -9.77
C HIS A 95 1.32 1.54 -10.16
N ALA A 96 1.00 1.50 -11.45
CA ALA A 96 -0.38 1.50 -11.94
C ALA A 96 -1.19 0.30 -11.41
N LYS A 97 -0.61 -0.92 -11.46
CA LYS A 97 -1.27 -2.13 -10.93
C LYS A 97 -1.47 -2.08 -9.42
N ARG A 98 -0.51 -1.49 -8.70
CA ARG A 98 -0.62 -1.27 -7.26
C ARG A 98 -1.74 -0.28 -6.95
N HIS A 99 -1.80 0.82 -7.69
CA HIS A 99 -2.84 1.84 -7.57
C HIS A 99 -4.22 1.24 -7.82
N ASP A 100 -4.39 0.44 -8.87
CA ASP A 100 -5.64 -0.27 -9.15
C ASP A 100 -6.06 -1.18 -7.98
N LEU A 101 -5.12 -1.91 -7.39
CA LEU A 101 -5.38 -2.77 -6.24
C LEU A 101 -5.78 -1.96 -5.00
N GLU A 102 -5.09 -0.86 -4.72
CA GLU A 102 -5.41 0.05 -3.61
C GLU A 102 -6.82 0.63 -3.79
N LYS A 103 -7.15 1.13 -4.99
CA LYS A 103 -8.49 1.64 -5.29
C LYS A 103 -9.58 0.58 -5.15
N ILE A 104 -9.39 -0.61 -5.74
CA ILE A 104 -10.37 -1.71 -5.62
C ILE A 104 -10.55 -2.14 -4.17
N TYR A 105 -9.47 -2.13 -3.36
CA TYR A 105 -9.55 -2.45 -1.95
C TYR A 105 -10.44 -1.47 -1.19
N TRP A 106 -10.17 -0.17 -1.29
CA TRP A 106 -10.96 0.85 -0.61
C TRP A 106 -12.39 0.94 -1.15
N GLU A 107 -12.56 0.76 -2.46
CA GLU A 107 -13.89 0.69 -3.06
C GLU A 107 -14.71 -0.49 -2.49
N SER A 108 -14.07 -1.64 -2.29
CA SER A 108 -14.71 -2.82 -1.70
C SER A 108 -15.02 -2.64 -0.21
N ALA A 109 -14.18 -1.92 0.52
CA ALA A 109 -14.42 -1.58 1.93
C ALA A 109 -15.60 -0.60 2.07
N LEU A 110 -15.72 0.38 1.17
CA LEU A 110 -16.86 1.30 1.15
C LEU A 110 -18.17 0.64 0.71
N ALA A 111 -18.10 -0.33 -0.21
CA ALA A 111 -19.27 -1.05 -0.71
C ALA A 111 -19.71 -2.22 0.20
N GLU A 112 -18.95 -2.52 1.24
CA GLU A 112 -19.22 -3.63 2.14
C GLU A 112 -20.54 -3.43 2.89
N SER A 113 -21.40 -4.44 2.82
CA SER A 113 -22.55 -4.50 3.74
C SER A 113 -22.05 -5.03 5.07
N SER A 114 -22.19 -4.21 6.13
CA SER A 114 -21.67 -4.31 7.53
C SER A 114 -21.51 -5.71 8.17
N THR A 115 -22.12 -6.78 7.64
CA THR A 115 -21.98 -8.16 8.17
C THR A 115 -21.64 -9.24 7.14
N ARG A 116 -21.84 -9.01 5.85
CA ARG A 116 -21.76 -10.07 4.82
C ARG A 116 -20.58 -9.91 3.86
N GLY A 117 -19.96 -8.74 3.83
CA GLY A 117 -18.96 -8.40 2.83
C GLY A 117 -19.60 -7.87 1.55
N VAL A 118 -18.92 -8.07 0.43
CA VAL A 118 -19.34 -7.56 -0.89
C VAL A 118 -20.05 -8.65 -1.68
N SER A 119 -21.19 -8.29 -2.30
CA SER A 119 -21.95 -9.21 -3.16
C SER A 119 -21.26 -9.47 -4.50
N PHE A 120 -21.58 -10.59 -5.14
CA PHE A 120 -21.11 -10.96 -6.48
C PHE A 120 -21.25 -9.82 -7.49
N ASN A 121 -22.43 -9.21 -7.54
CA ASN A 121 -22.74 -8.16 -8.51
C ASN A 121 -21.93 -6.90 -8.22
N GLN A 122 -21.84 -6.48 -6.95
CA GLN A 122 -21.03 -5.32 -6.57
C GLN A 122 -19.56 -5.52 -6.94
N MET A 123 -18.96 -6.67 -6.59
CA MET A 123 -17.57 -6.96 -6.94
C MET A 123 -17.33 -6.94 -8.46
N LEU A 124 -18.22 -7.55 -9.22
CA LEU A 124 -18.12 -7.57 -10.69
C LEU A 124 -18.21 -6.15 -11.28
N LEU A 125 -19.15 -5.34 -10.79
CA LEU A 125 -19.34 -3.96 -11.25
C LEU A 125 -18.13 -3.08 -10.93
N MET A 126 -17.57 -3.17 -9.71
CA MET A 126 -16.36 -2.43 -9.32
C MET A 126 -15.18 -2.78 -10.25
N LEU A 127 -14.94 -4.06 -10.51
CA LEU A 127 -13.88 -4.51 -11.42
C LEU A 127 -14.12 -4.06 -12.86
N ALA A 128 -15.36 -4.13 -13.35
CA ALA A 128 -15.70 -3.70 -14.70
C ALA A 128 -15.50 -2.19 -14.88
N LYS A 129 -15.98 -1.38 -13.93
CA LYS A 129 -15.78 0.06 -13.94
C LYS A 129 -14.28 0.42 -13.98
N ARG A 130 -13.45 -0.22 -13.16
CA ARG A 130 -12.00 0.05 -13.12
C ARG A 130 -11.26 -0.40 -14.37
N LYS A 131 -11.59 -1.59 -14.90
CA LYS A 131 -10.76 -2.27 -15.92
C LYS A 131 -11.26 -2.15 -17.36
N LEU A 132 -12.53 -1.79 -17.57
CA LEU A 132 -13.15 -1.88 -18.90
C LEU A 132 -13.81 -0.59 -19.37
N ILE A 133 -14.27 0.25 -18.46
CA ILE A 133 -15.14 1.37 -18.78
C ILE A 133 -14.35 2.66 -18.60
N VAL A 134 -14.36 3.51 -19.63
CA VAL A 134 -13.94 4.90 -19.50
C VAL A 134 -15.17 5.71 -19.07
N PRO A 135 -15.20 6.28 -17.85
CA PRO A 135 -16.42 6.83 -17.27
C PRO A 135 -17.00 7.99 -18.10
N GLU A 136 -16.15 8.86 -18.64
CA GLU A 136 -16.56 10.02 -19.46
C GLU A 136 -17.35 9.65 -20.71
N ASN A 137 -17.05 8.49 -21.29
CA ASN A 137 -17.66 8.04 -22.55
C ASN A 137 -18.86 7.10 -22.33
N ALA A 138 -19.06 6.62 -21.11
CA ALA A 138 -19.98 5.51 -20.83
C ALA A 138 -21.07 5.86 -19.82
N LEU A 139 -20.89 6.92 -19.02
CA LEU A 139 -21.82 7.35 -17.99
C LEU A 139 -22.57 8.61 -18.41
N VAL A 140 -23.82 8.73 -17.96
CA VAL A 140 -24.58 9.99 -18.06
C VAL A 140 -24.01 11.00 -17.06
N LEU A 141 -24.22 12.30 -17.28
CA LEU A 141 -23.65 13.37 -16.45
C LEU A 141 -23.88 13.18 -14.93
N GLU A 142 -25.08 12.79 -14.52
CA GLU A 142 -25.41 12.56 -13.11
C GLU A 142 -24.60 11.39 -12.52
N GLU A 143 -24.59 10.25 -13.22
CA GLU A 143 -23.81 9.07 -12.83
C GLU A 143 -22.30 9.35 -12.83
N LEU A 144 -21.83 10.17 -13.78
CA LEU A 144 -20.43 10.59 -13.85
C LEU A 144 -20.05 11.42 -12.62
N LEU A 145 -20.91 12.36 -12.21
CA LEU A 145 -20.67 13.21 -11.06
C LEU A 145 -20.70 12.42 -9.75
N GLU A 146 -21.62 11.46 -9.61
CA GLU A 146 -21.62 10.53 -8.49
C GLU A 146 -20.35 9.66 -8.48
N ASN A 147 -19.93 9.16 -9.64
CA ASN A 147 -18.72 8.37 -9.76
C ASN A 147 -17.47 9.19 -9.40
N GLN A 148 -17.39 10.46 -9.79
CA GLN A 148 -16.30 11.36 -9.43
C GLN A 148 -16.23 11.60 -7.92
N LYS A 149 -17.37 11.91 -7.28
CA LYS A 149 -17.44 12.06 -5.81
C LYS A 149 -16.95 10.80 -5.09
N LYS A 150 -17.34 9.63 -5.58
CA LYS A 150 -16.89 8.35 -5.02
C LYS A 150 -15.38 8.16 -5.19
N GLU A 151 -14.83 8.47 -6.36
CA GLU A 151 -13.37 8.38 -6.60
C GLU A 151 -12.59 9.33 -5.69
N GLU A 152 -13.05 10.57 -5.50
CA GLU A 152 -12.42 11.53 -4.61
C GLU A 152 -12.42 11.05 -3.15
N ALA A 153 -13.52 10.45 -2.69
CA ALA A 153 -13.61 9.84 -1.37
C ALA A 153 -12.60 8.68 -1.22
N ILE A 154 -12.48 7.82 -2.24
CA ILE A 154 -11.50 6.72 -2.25
C ILE A 154 -10.06 7.27 -2.21
N ASP A 155 -9.75 8.29 -3.01
CA ASP A 155 -8.42 8.91 -3.05
C ASP A 155 -8.06 9.58 -1.72
N THR A 156 -9.05 10.16 -1.03
CA THR A 156 -8.89 10.69 0.33
C THR A 156 -8.54 9.58 1.33
N LEU A 157 -9.27 8.45 1.31
CA LEU A 157 -9.00 7.32 2.21
C LEU A 157 -7.60 6.72 1.99
N ILE A 158 -7.20 6.56 0.73
CA ILE A 158 -5.84 6.12 0.38
C ILE A 158 -4.80 7.09 0.95
N SER A 159 -5.03 8.39 0.83
CA SER A 159 -4.12 9.41 1.34
C SER A 159 -4.00 9.38 2.86
N ILE A 160 -5.11 9.20 3.57
CA ILE A 160 -5.13 9.07 5.03
C ILE A 160 -4.35 7.82 5.47
N ASP A 161 -4.56 6.66 4.83
CA ASP A 161 -3.84 5.43 5.14
C ASP A 161 -2.33 5.55 4.89
N ARG A 162 -1.93 6.22 3.80
CA ARG A 162 -0.52 6.51 3.52
C ARG A 162 0.10 7.36 4.63
N VAL A 163 -0.58 8.43 5.06
CA VAL A 163 -0.11 9.27 6.18
C VAL A 163 -0.01 8.48 7.47
N ARG A 164 -0.99 7.62 7.78
CA ARG A 164 -0.96 6.72 8.93
C ARG A 164 0.29 5.83 8.90
N GLY A 165 0.57 5.18 7.77
CA GLY A 165 1.74 4.33 7.58
C GLY A 165 3.08 5.09 7.72
N LEU A 166 3.15 6.35 7.26
CA LEU A 166 4.33 7.20 7.44
C LEU A 166 4.57 7.50 8.92
N ILE A 167 3.53 7.86 9.67
CA ILE A 167 3.62 8.15 11.11
C ILE A 167 4.06 6.90 11.88
N GLU A 168 3.48 5.73 11.57
CA GLU A 168 3.86 4.44 12.17
C GLU A 168 5.34 4.10 11.89
N THR A 169 5.80 4.35 10.66
CA THR A 169 7.20 4.14 10.26
C THR A 169 8.14 5.03 11.07
N ILE A 170 7.83 6.33 11.20
CA ILE A 170 8.62 7.28 11.98
C ILE A 170 8.67 6.86 13.46
N ALA A 171 7.52 6.50 14.04
CA ALA A 171 7.43 6.06 15.42
C ALA A 171 8.27 4.80 15.67
N THR A 172 8.19 3.82 14.78
CA THR A 172 8.95 2.58 14.85
C THR A 172 10.44 2.83 14.70
N ARG A 173 10.86 3.69 13.76
CA ARG A 173 12.26 4.10 13.59
C ARG A 173 12.81 4.75 14.86
N LYS A 174 12.06 5.66 15.49
CA LYS A 174 12.46 6.29 16.76
C LYS A 174 12.63 5.25 17.88
N LYS A 175 11.68 4.33 18.02
CA LYS A 175 11.77 3.22 18.99
C LYS A 175 13.01 2.34 18.75
N PHE A 176 13.30 2.02 17.48
CA PHE A 176 14.46 1.24 17.10
C PHE A 176 15.79 1.93 17.41
N LEU A 177 15.92 3.23 17.11
CA LEU A 177 17.12 4.00 17.42
C LEU A 177 17.36 4.11 18.93
N LYS A 178 16.30 4.35 19.72
CA LYS A 178 16.38 4.34 21.19
C LYS A 178 16.83 2.98 21.72
N HIS A 179 16.33 1.89 21.14
CA HIS A 179 16.76 0.53 21.49
C HIS A 179 18.25 0.29 21.20
N LEU A 180 18.75 0.76 20.05
CA LEU A 180 20.17 0.68 19.72
C LEU A 180 21.04 1.52 20.68
N GLU A 181 20.60 2.72 21.03
CA GLU A 181 21.30 3.57 22.00
C GLU A 181 21.37 2.91 23.37
N ASN A 182 20.26 2.35 23.85
CA ASN A 182 20.22 1.63 25.13
C ASN A 182 21.15 0.40 25.11
N LYS A 183 21.19 -0.35 24.00
CA LYS A 183 22.14 -1.46 23.83
C LYS A 183 23.59 -0.97 23.87
N ARG A 184 23.91 0.12 23.17
CA ARG A 184 25.26 0.72 23.19
C ARG A 184 25.65 1.15 24.61
N ASN A 185 24.76 1.84 25.32
CA ASN A 185 25.00 2.30 26.69
C ASN A 185 25.15 1.14 27.68
N ALA A 186 24.41 0.04 27.49
CA ALA A 186 24.56 -1.17 28.30
C ALA A 186 25.88 -1.93 28.02
N GLN A 187 26.48 -1.74 26.85
CA GLN A 187 27.72 -2.42 26.43
C GLN A 187 29.00 -1.63 26.75
N VAL A 188 28.90 -0.34 27.11
CA VAL A 188 30.04 0.43 27.62
C VAL A 188 30.15 0.19 29.13
N PRO A 189 31.19 -0.49 29.64
CA PRO A 189 31.39 -0.62 31.08
C PRO A 189 31.61 0.78 31.68
N ALA A 190 30.87 1.07 32.76
CA ALA A 190 30.99 2.33 33.48
C ALA A 190 32.44 2.49 33.99
N ILE A 191 33.20 3.42 33.41
CA ILE A 191 34.51 3.81 33.93
C ILE A 191 34.24 4.66 35.17
N VAL A 192 34.24 4.01 36.34
CA VAL A 192 34.27 4.69 37.64
C VAL A 192 35.67 5.24 37.84
N ILE A 193 35.82 6.55 37.65
CA ILE A 193 37.04 7.26 38.06
C ILE A 193 36.90 7.49 39.56
N ASP A 194 37.44 6.58 40.37
CA ASP A 194 37.67 6.84 41.78
C ASP A 194 38.72 7.95 41.90
N ASN A 195 38.26 9.16 42.22
CA ASN A 195 39.11 10.28 42.58
C ASN A 195 39.78 10.01 43.94
N ALA A 196 40.84 9.20 43.95
CA ALA A 196 41.83 9.17 45.01
C ALA A 196 43.05 10.03 44.60
N ALA A 197 43.48 10.87 45.53
CA ALA A 197 44.45 11.97 45.41
C ALA A 197 45.81 11.63 44.71
N PRO A 198 46.52 12.64 44.17
CA PRO A 198 47.58 12.45 43.19
C PRO A 198 48.91 12.01 43.82
N SER A 199 49.39 10.82 43.49
CA SER A 199 50.80 10.46 43.67
C SER A 199 51.59 10.81 42.41
N LYS A 200 52.64 11.60 42.60
CA LYS A 200 53.50 12.15 41.56
C LYS A 200 54.44 11.06 41.03
N THR A 201 54.34 10.73 39.74
CA THR A 201 55.45 10.20 38.95
C THR A 201 55.38 10.77 37.52
N PRO A 202 56.47 11.32 36.97
CA PRO A 202 56.47 11.82 35.60
C PRO A 202 56.68 10.64 34.66
N ILE A 203 55.67 10.30 33.86
CA ILE A 203 55.82 9.35 32.75
C ILE A 203 55.97 10.16 31.47
N ALA A 204 57.04 9.86 30.75
CA ALA A 204 57.52 10.55 29.56
C ALA A 204 56.47 10.60 28.45
N PHE A 205 56.35 11.79 27.85
CA PHE A 205 55.66 12.02 26.60
C PHE A 205 56.38 11.28 25.47
N HIS A 206 55.69 10.32 24.85
CA HIS A 206 56.00 9.91 23.49
C HIS A 206 55.05 10.65 22.56
N ASP A 207 55.63 11.58 21.82
CA ASP A 207 54.98 12.34 20.77
C ASP A 207 54.89 11.47 19.51
N SER A 208 53.67 11.27 19.04
CA SER A 208 53.38 10.73 17.70
C SER A 208 52.17 11.50 17.16
N THR A 209 52.46 12.69 16.66
CA THR A 209 51.61 13.40 15.70
C THR A 209 51.49 12.61 14.40
N SER A 210 50.27 12.38 13.91
CA SER A 210 49.76 13.02 12.68
C SER A 210 48.57 12.27 12.06
N TYR A 211 47.46 13.03 11.89
CA TYR A 211 46.59 13.12 10.69
C TYR A 211 45.93 11.83 10.14
N VAL A 212 44.66 11.76 9.73
CA VAL A 212 43.64 12.73 9.29
C VAL A 212 42.27 12.13 9.67
N GLY A 213 41.37 12.94 10.21
CA GLY A 213 39.96 12.58 10.26
C GLY A 213 39.35 12.67 8.87
N ASP A 214 38.76 11.58 8.38
CA ASP A 214 37.82 11.66 7.28
C ASP A 214 36.41 11.45 7.82
N SER A 215 35.72 12.58 7.92
CA SER A 215 34.28 12.65 8.14
C SER A 215 33.58 12.29 6.83
N GLY A 216 33.47 10.99 6.57
CA GLY A 216 32.57 10.46 5.56
C GLY A 216 31.11 10.65 5.99
N ARG A 217 30.60 11.88 5.91
CA ARG A 217 29.16 12.14 5.80
C ARG A 217 28.69 11.45 4.52
N LEU A 218 28.23 10.21 4.64
CA LEU A 218 27.29 9.69 3.67
C LEU A 218 26.02 10.53 3.84
N SER A 219 25.83 11.46 2.93
CA SER A 219 24.55 12.07 2.64
C SER A 219 23.56 10.94 2.38
N ASN A 220 22.89 10.48 3.42
CA ASN A 220 21.71 9.64 3.33
C ASN A 220 20.57 10.54 2.83
N ALA A 221 20.67 10.95 1.56
CA ALA A 221 19.51 11.33 0.79
C ALA A 221 18.61 10.09 0.81
N SER A 222 17.53 10.20 1.56
CA SER A 222 16.52 9.17 1.66
C SER A 222 16.00 8.90 0.26
N PHE A 223 15.79 7.63 -0.09
CA PHE A 223 14.97 7.19 -1.22
C PHE A 223 13.61 7.92 -1.30
N PHE A 224 13.17 8.51 -0.18
CA PHE A 224 11.96 9.32 -0.04
C PHE A 224 12.06 10.75 -0.62
N ASP A 225 13.24 11.39 -0.68
CA ASP A 225 13.39 12.75 -1.24
C ASP A 225 13.15 12.78 -2.76
N GLN A 226 13.45 11.67 -3.44
CA GLN A 226 13.28 11.57 -4.89
C GLN A 226 11.80 11.43 -5.30
N TYR A 227 10.91 11.10 -4.38
CA TYR A 227 9.48 10.93 -4.66
C TYR A 227 8.68 12.22 -4.48
N LEU A 228 9.20 13.21 -3.73
CA LEU A 228 8.54 14.50 -3.53
C LEU A 228 8.96 15.58 -4.55
N SER A 229 10.06 15.39 -5.28
CA SER A 229 10.56 16.40 -6.24
C SER A 229 10.04 16.28 -7.67
N SER A 230 9.22 15.29 -8.01
CA SER A 230 8.91 15.00 -9.42
C SER A 230 7.57 15.49 -9.95
N ASP A 231 6.66 16.02 -9.12
CA ASP A 231 5.32 16.42 -9.57
C ASP A 231 4.98 17.88 -9.21
N GLU A 232 5.79 18.84 -9.70
CA GLU A 232 5.39 20.26 -9.77
C GLU A 232 5.77 20.86 -11.14
N GLU A 233 5.12 20.43 -12.22
CA GLU A 233 4.92 21.27 -13.41
C GLU A 233 3.57 20.93 -14.05
N GLU A 234 2.49 21.56 -13.58
CA GLU A 234 1.30 21.79 -14.41
C GLU A 234 0.99 23.29 -14.51
N GLU A 235 0.94 23.71 -15.77
CA GLU A 235 0.84 25.05 -16.32
C GLU A 235 -0.61 25.58 -16.16
N THR A 236 -0.82 26.54 -15.26
CA THR A 236 -2.13 27.22 -15.13
C THR A 236 -2.34 28.17 -16.30
N LYS A 237 -3.18 27.77 -17.28
CA LYS A 237 -3.78 28.70 -18.24
C LYS A 237 -5.12 29.20 -17.70
N GLU A 238 -5.15 30.51 -17.47
CA GLU A 238 -6.30 31.31 -17.08
C GLU A 238 -7.42 31.21 -18.14
N LEU A 239 -8.64 30.91 -17.68
CA LEU A 239 -9.87 30.97 -18.47
C LEU A 239 -10.63 32.24 -18.07
N GLU A 240 -10.76 33.16 -19.01
CA GLU A 240 -11.63 34.34 -18.91
C GLU A 240 -13.10 33.91 -18.89
N THR A 241 -13.84 34.45 -17.93
CA THR A 241 -15.29 34.34 -17.75
C THR A 241 -16.00 35.38 -18.60
N ASP A 242 -17.01 34.95 -19.37
CA ASP A 242 -18.09 35.81 -19.83
C ASP A 242 -19.42 35.33 -19.25
N GLU A 243 -20.06 36.22 -18.49
CA GLU A 243 -21.43 36.12 -17.98
C GLU A 243 -22.44 36.25 -19.12
N GLU A 244 -23.51 35.45 -19.12
CA GLU A 244 -24.78 35.84 -19.74
C GLU A 244 -26.00 35.14 -19.10
N ASP A 245 -27.10 35.88 -19.09
CA ASP A 245 -28.26 35.84 -18.18
C ASP A 245 -29.40 34.83 -18.49
N ALA A 246 -30.21 34.60 -17.44
CA ALA A 246 -31.65 34.25 -17.41
C ALA A 246 -32.06 32.81 -17.84
N ASN A 247 -33.09 32.15 -17.28
CA ASN A 247 -34.32 32.65 -16.68
C ASN A 247 -35.03 31.57 -15.83
N GLN A 248 -35.92 32.00 -14.94
CA GLN A 248 -36.74 31.21 -14.02
C GLN A 248 -37.77 30.29 -14.70
N THR A 249 -38.04 29.13 -14.10
CA THR A 249 -39.42 28.60 -13.98
C THR A 249 -39.53 27.55 -12.86
N ASN A 250 -40.63 27.63 -12.13
CA ASN A 250 -40.94 26.92 -10.89
C ASN A 250 -42.24 26.10 -11.08
N CYS A 251 -42.30 24.83 -10.64
CA CYS A 251 -43.52 24.04 -10.32
C CYS A 251 -43.08 22.63 -9.82
N GLY A 252 -43.24 22.21 -8.55
CA GLY A 252 -44.44 21.55 -7.94
C GLY A 252 -44.76 20.19 -8.60
N THR A 253 -44.86 19.00 -7.98
CA THR A 253 -45.15 18.54 -6.59
C THR A 253 -44.96 17.00 -6.52
N GLU A 254 -44.56 16.44 -5.36
CA GLU A 254 -44.87 15.09 -4.77
C GLU A 254 -44.57 13.79 -5.58
N SER A 255 -44.05 12.65 -5.06
CA SER A 255 -43.83 12.11 -3.70
C SER A 255 -43.03 10.77 -3.79
N ASN A 256 -42.40 10.39 -2.67
CA ASN A 256 -42.03 9.02 -2.25
C ASN A 256 -40.92 8.23 -2.98
N ALA A 257 -39.69 8.34 -2.45
CA ALA A 257 -39.01 7.22 -1.79
C ALA A 257 -37.80 7.77 -1.01
N GLU A 258 -37.98 7.94 0.30
CA GLU A 258 -36.87 8.17 1.23
C GLU A 258 -35.94 6.95 1.21
N ASN A 259 -34.80 7.07 0.52
CA ASN A 259 -33.57 6.42 0.94
C ASN A 259 -32.63 7.54 1.35
N ILE A 260 -32.75 7.92 2.62
CA ILE A 260 -31.72 8.67 3.32
C ILE A 260 -30.49 7.76 3.30
N ILE A 261 -29.61 7.97 2.32
CA ILE A 261 -28.22 7.60 2.48
C ILE A 261 -27.75 8.55 3.57
N GLU A 262 -27.74 8.05 4.80
CA GLU A 262 -27.14 8.78 5.91
C GLU A 262 -25.75 9.22 5.44
N ASP A 263 -25.52 10.51 5.57
CA ASP A 263 -24.26 11.19 5.34
C ASP A 263 -23.26 10.64 6.35
N ILE A 264 -22.76 9.41 6.11
CA ILE A 264 -21.66 8.83 6.86
C ILE A 264 -20.46 9.67 6.49
N THR A 265 -20.26 10.71 7.27
CA THR A 265 -19.07 11.53 7.17
C THR A 265 -17.88 10.60 7.36
N SER A 266 -16.79 10.81 6.62
CA SER A 266 -15.57 9.99 6.74
C SER A 266 -15.17 9.76 8.21
N TYR A 267 -15.46 10.73 9.08
CA TYR A 267 -15.30 10.68 10.52
C TYR A 267 -16.05 9.53 11.23
N ASP A 268 -17.29 9.23 10.84
CA ASP A 268 -18.13 8.21 11.48
C ASP A 268 -17.61 6.79 11.23
N LEU A 269 -17.10 6.55 10.01
CA LEU A 269 -16.46 5.28 9.65
C LEU A 269 -15.14 5.07 10.42
N TRP A 270 -14.37 6.15 10.62
CA TRP A 270 -13.13 6.11 11.41
C TRP A 270 -13.39 5.83 12.89
N GLU A 271 -14.42 6.43 13.47
CA GLU A 271 -14.82 6.16 14.84
C GLU A 271 -15.30 4.72 15.04
N GLU A 272 -16.02 4.14 14.07
CA GLU A 272 -16.44 2.74 14.11
C GLU A 272 -15.25 1.77 13.98
N MET A 273 -14.31 2.07 13.07
CA MET A 273 -13.07 1.29 12.93
C MET A 273 -12.18 1.36 14.18
N LEU A 274 -12.08 2.51 14.85
CA LEU A 274 -11.31 2.65 16.09
C LEU A 274 -11.97 1.90 17.25
N ARG A 275 -13.30 1.94 17.36
CA ARG A 275 -14.05 1.19 18.39
C ARG A 275 -13.85 -0.33 18.27
N THR A 276 -13.93 -0.86 17.06
CA THR A 276 -13.70 -2.31 16.82
C THR A 276 -12.27 -2.75 17.15
N GLU A 277 -11.27 -1.88 16.98
CA GLU A 277 -9.88 -2.17 17.33
C GLU A 277 -9.62 -2.17 18.86
N GLU A 278 -10.35 -1.34 19.62
CA GLU A 278 -10.26 -1.29 21.09
C GLU A 278 -10.94 -2.49 21.75
N ASP A 279 -12.08 -2.93 21.23
CA ASP A 279 -12.80 -4.08 21.78
C ASP A 279 -12.07 -5.40 21.49
N SER A 280 -11.43 -5.53 20.32
CA SER A 280 -10.55 -6.68 20.02
C SER A 280 -9.33 -6.76 20.96
N LYS A 281 -8.79 -5.62 21.42
CA LYS A 281 -7.67 -5.57 22.37
C LYS A 281 -8.10 -5.87 23.80
N LYS A 282 -9.35 -5.59 24.19
CA LYS A 282 -9.90 -5.96 25.51
C LYS A 282 -10.14 -7.45 25.64
N ASP A 283 -10.62 -8.10 24.57
CA ASP A 283 -10.86 -9.54 24.55
C ASP A 283 -9.57 -10.37 24.51
N ALA A 284 -8.48 -9.82 23.98
CA ALA A 284 -7.17 -10.46 23.97
C ALA A 284 -6.43 -10.41 25.33
N ASN A 285 -6.93 -9.63 26.29
CA ASN A 285 -6.27 -9.37 27.58
C ASN A 285 -7.05 -9.92 28.79
N LYS A 286 -7.97 -10.85 28.53
CA LYS A 286 -8.76 -11.59 29.52
C LYS A 286 -8.56 -13.09 29.35
#